data_AF-A0A067P9U9-F1
#
_entry.id   AF-A0A067P9U9-F1
#
_cell.length_a   1.000
_cell.length_b   1.000
_cell.length_c   1.000
_cell.angle_alpha   90.00
_cell.angle_beta   90.00
_cell.angle_gamma   90.00
#
_symmetry.space_group_name_H-M   'P 1'
#
loop_
_entity.id
_entity.type
_entity.pdbx_description
1 polymer ?
#
loop_
_entity_poly.entity_id
_entity_poly.type
_entity_poly.pdbx_seq_one_letter_code
_entity_poly.pdbx_strand_id
1 'polypeptide(L)' 'ESRATRAGNAMLNNMTKVTPASIAYVATHVYFALSSQTIFVKNNKVTDSINFYNGILDYFEDPNHAADVRDLLEWWDL' A
#
# COMPACT_ATOMS: atom_id res chain seq x y z
N GLU A 1 -16.06 16.83 -14.98
CA GLU A 1 -14.89 15.98 -14.67
C GLU A 1 -13.64 16.84 -14.54
N SER A 2 -12.95 16.81 -13.40
CA SER A 2 -11.66 17.50 -13.26
C SER A 2 -10.58 16.67 -13.94
N ARG A 3 -10.12 17.09 -15.12
CA ARG A 3 -8.96 16.48 -15.77
C ARG A 3 -7.72 16.77 -14.90
N ALA A 4 -7.15 15.74 -14.29
CA ALA A 4 -5.91 15.88 -13.54
C ALA A 4 -4.83 16.46 -14.47
N THR A 5 -4.24 17.59 -14.09
CA THR A 5 -3.21 18.31 -14.89
C THR A 5 -1.79 17.83 -14.57
N ARG A 6 -1.64 16.91 -13.61
CA ARG A 6 -0.36 16.37 -13.16
C ARG A 6 -0.36 14.86 -13.29
N ALA A 7 0.80 14.34 -13.66
CA ALA A 7 1.11 12.93 -13.61
C ALA A 7 0.90 12.37 -12.20
N GLY A 8 0.25 11.22 -12.07
CA GLY A 8 0.18 10.49 -10.81
C GLY A 8 1.55 9.90 -10.42
N ASN A 9 1.73 9.59 -9.13
CA ASN A 9 3.00 9.06 -8.60
C ASN A 9 3.47 7.79 -9.33
N ALA A 10 2.56 6.91 -9.74
CA ALA A 10 2.90 5.71 -10.51
C ALA A 10 3.59 6.07 -11.84
N MET A 11 2.99 6.99 -12.61
CA MET A 11 3.57 7.45 -13.88
C MET A 11 4.89 8.21 -13.67
N LEU A 12 4.97 9.06 -12.64
CA LEU A 12 6.20 9.79 -12.30
C LEU A 12 7.37 8.86 -11.96
N ASN A 13 7.09 7.67 -11.44
CA ASN A 13 8.09 6.67 -11.08
C ASN A 13 8.20 5.53 -12.12
N ASN A 14 7.59 5.67 -13.31
CA ASN A 14 7.53 4.64 -14.34
C ASN A 14 7.08 3.27 -13.82
N MET A 15 6.15 3.27 -12.86
CA MET A 15 5.58 2.04 -12.31
C MET A 15 4.67 1.41 -13.36
N THR A 16 5.07 0.24 -13.86
CA THR A 16 4.29 -0.57 -14.80
C THR A 16 3.58 -1.75 -14.13
N LYS A 17 3.90 -1.99 -12.86
CA LYS A 17 3.32 -3.05 -12.03
C LYS A 17 3.18 -2.56 -10.60
N VAL A 18 2.21 -3.10 -9.87
CA VAL A 18 2.15 -2.91 -8.42
C VAL A 18 3.25 -3.72 -7.74
N THR A 19 3.69 -3.23 -6.59
CA THR A 19 4.59 -3.97 -5.70
C THR A 19 3.91 -4.22 -4.36
N PRO A 20 4.29 -5.28 -3.62
CA PRO A 20 3.86 -5.47 -2.23
C PRO A 20 4.00 -4.21 -1.37
N ALA A 21 5.14 -3.51 -1.50
CA ALA A 21 5.40 -2.26 -0.80
C ALA A 21 4.40 -1.15 -1.18
N SER A 22 4.06 -1.01 -2.46
CA SER A 22 3.06 -0.04 -2.89
C SER A 22 1.66 -0.35 -2.34
N ILE A 23 1.28 -1.63 -2.30
CA ILE A 23 0.00 -2.08 -1.73
C ILE A 23 -0.02 -1.80 -0.22
N ALA A 24 1.01 -2.20 0.52
CA ALA A 24 1.14 -1.94 1.95
C ALA A 24 1.08 -0.44 2.26
N TYR A 25 1.73 0.39 1.45
CA TYR A 25 1.72 1.86 1.62
C TYR A 25 0.32 2.46 1.43
N VAL A 26 -0.39 2.06 0.36
CA VAL A 26 -1.76 2.51 0.10
C VAL A 26 -2.71 2.01 1.18
N ALA A 27 -2.62 0.75 1.59
CA ALA A 27 -3.42 0.20 2.68
C ALA A 27 -3.20 0.97 4.00
N THR A 28 -1.96 1.34 4.30
CA THR A 28 -1.63 2.16 5.47
C THR A 28 -2.26 3.56 5.39
N HIS A 29 -2.32 4.16 4.20
CA HIS A 29 -2.99 5.44 3.98
C HIS A 29 -4.51 5.33 4.14
N VAL A 30 -5.11 4.27 3.60
CA VAL A 30 -6.55 4.01 3.76
C VAL A 30 -6.89 3.76 5.23
N TYR A 31 -6.09 2.97 5.93
CA TYR A 31 -6.25 2.73 7.37
C TYR A 31 -6.19 4.04 8.17
N PHE A 32 -5.22 4.91 7.87
CA PHE A 32 -5.17 6.24 8.47
C PHE A 32 -6.40 7.10 8.15
N ALA A 33 -6.83 7.13 6.89
CA ALA A 33 -7.99 7.92 6.46
C ALA A 33 -9.31 7.45 7.11
N LEU A 34 -9.39 6.17 7.47
CA LEU A 34 -10.51 5.58 8.20
C LEU A 34 -10.39 5.74 9.72
N SER A 35 -9.24 6.18 10.22
CA SER A 35 -9.03 6.45 11.65
C SER A 35 -9.56 7.82 12.07
N SER A 36 -9.73 8.04 13.37
CA SER A 36 -10.04 9.39 13.91
C SER A 36 -8.80 10.30 14.02
N GLN A 37 -7.65 9.89 13.49
CA GLN A 37 -6.42 10.67 13.56
C GLN A 37 -6.43 11.80 12.52
N THR A 38 -5.99 12.99 12.92
CA THR A 38 -5.94 14.16 12.04
C THR A 38 -4.58 14.36 11.36
N ILE A 39 -3.54 13.67 11.83
CA ILE A 39 -2.18 13.81 11.32
C ILE A 39 -1.58 12.43 11.05
N PHE A 40 -1.13 12.23 9.81
CA PHE A 40 -0.38 11.04 9.44
C PHE A 40 1.07 11.19 9.91
N VAL A 41 1.43 10.47 10.96
CA VAL A 41 2.79 10.45 11.51
C VAL A 41 3.26 9.02 11.67
N LYS A 42 4.47 8.73 11.18
CA LYS A 42 5.10 7.41 11.23
C LYS A 42 5.11 6.81 12.65
N ASN A 43 5.37 7.61 13.68
CA ASN A 43 5.48 7.15 15.07
C ASN A 43 4.17 7.28 15.88
N ASN A 44 3.01 7.43 15.22
CA ASN A 44 1.75 7.50 15.93
C ASN A 44 1.37 6.11 16.46
N LYS A 45 1.40 5.93 17.78
CA LYS A 45 1.07 4.67 18.45
C LYS A 45 -0.40 4.29 18.36
N VAL A 46 -1.29 5.21 18.01
CA VAL A 46 -2.74 4.93 17.92
C VAL A 46 -3.06 4.13 16.65
N THR A 47 -2.47 4.49 15.52
CA THR A 47 -2.62 3.75 14.26
C THR A 47 -1.51 2.74 14.04
N ASP A 48 -0.39 2.88 14.73
CA ASP A 48 0.79 2.01 14.62
C ASP A 48 1.15 1.68 13.16
N SER A 49 1.25 2.75 12.36
CA SER A 49 1.32 2.65 10.90
C SER A 49 2.54 1.86 10.40
N ILE A 50 3.62 1.81 11.19
CA ILE A 50 4.81 1.01 10.87
C ILE A 50 4.50 -0.48 11.00
N ASN A 51 3.92 -0.91 12.13
CA ASN A 51 3.63 -2.32 12.34
C ASN A 51 2.51 -2.79 11.40
N PHE A 52 1.53 -1.94 11.10
CA PHE A 52 0.52 -2.25 10.09
C PHE A 52 1.14 -2.45 8.70
N TYR A 53 2.02 -1.55 8.27
CA TYR A 53 2.73 -1.67 7.00
C TYR A 53 3.60 -2.94 6.96
N ASN A 54 4.40 -3.18 7.99
CA ASN A 54 5.30 -4.33 8.07
C ASN A 54 4.50 -5.64 8.12
N GLY A 55 3.40 -5.71 8.85
CA GLY A 55 2.57 -6.92 8.90
C GLY A 55 1.95 -7.29 7.56
N ILE A 56 1.62 -6.30 6.72
CA ILE A 56 1.23 -6.55 5.33
C ILE A 56 2.41 -7.11 4.55
N LEU A 57 3.59 -6.48 4.64
CA LEU A 57 4.78 -6.98 3.95
C LEU A 57 5.15 -8.40 4.38
N ASP A 58 5.10 -8.71 5.67
CA ASP A 58 5.37 -10.03 6.21
C ASP A 58 4.46 -11.09 5.57
N TYR A 59 3.16 -10.77 5.35
CA TYR A 59 2.25 -11.64 4.60
C TYR A 59 2.68 -11.82 3.14
N PHE A 60 3.10 -10.74 2.47
CA PHE A 60 3.56 -10.81 1.08
C PHE A 60 4.89 -11.56 0.92
N GLU A 61 5.72 -11.59 1.95
CA GLU A 61 7.06 -12.22 1.95
C GLU A 61 7.06 -13.64 2.52
N ASP A 62 5.97 -14.08 3.17
CA ASP A 62 5.85 -15.42 3.73
C ASP A 62 5.82 -16.49 2.61
N PRO A 63 6.81 -17.41 2.57
CA PRO A 63 6.84 -18.50 1.60
C PRO A 63 5.60 -19.39 1.61
N ASN A 64 4.89 -19.48 2.74
CA ASN A 64 3.66 -20.27 2.86
C ASN A 64 2.49 -19.65 2.10
N HIS A 65 2.54 -18.33 1.83
CA HIS A 65 1.51 -17.57 1.12
C HIS A 65 1.92 -17.23 -0.33
N ALA A 66 3.04 -17.76 -0.82
CA ALA A 66 3.61 -17.36 -2.11
C ALA A 66 2.66 -17.58 -3.30
N ALA A 67 1.83 -18.64 -3.28
CA ALA A 67 0.86 -18.90 -4.34
C ALA A 67 -0.25 -17.82 -4.36
N ASP A 68 -0.84 -17.55 -3.20
CA ASP A 68 -1.89 -16.54 -3.05
C ASP A 68 -1.37 -15.14 -3.37
N VAL A 69 -0.14 -14.82 -2.95
CA VAL A 69 0.53 -13.55 -3.23
C VAL A 69 0.76 -13.35 -4.72
N ARG A 70 1.21 -14.39 -5.43
CA ARG A 70 1.41 -14.31 -6.88
C ARG A 70 0.07 -14.04 -7.58
N ASP A 71 -0.96 -14.81 -7.26
CA ASP A 71 -2.27 -14.68 -7.89
C ASP A 71 -2.90 -13.29 -7.59
N LEU A 72 -2.67 -12.76 -6.38
CA LEU A 72 -3.06 -11.41 -6.01
C LEU A 72 -2.33 -10.33 -6.82
N LEU A 73 -0.99 -10.43 -6.96
CA LEU A 73 -0.21 -9.47 -7.74
C LEU A 73 -0.58 -9.50 -9.22
N GLU A 74 -0.83 -10.70 -9.77
CA GLU A 74 -1.34 -10.84 -11.14
C GLU A 74 -2.71 -10.17 -11.31
N TRP A 75 -3.61 -10.29 -10.33
CA TRP A 75 -4.91 -9.61 -10.36
C TRP A 75 -4.79 -8.08 -10.36
N TRP A 76 -3.82 -7.51 -9.64
CA TRP A 76 -3.59 -6.06 -9.60
C TRP A 76 -2.95 -5.47 -10.86
N ASP A 77 -2.22 -6.29 -11.63
CA ASP A 77 -1.53 -5.88 -12.85
C ASP A 77 -2.40 -6.05 -14.13
N LEU A 78 -3.67 -6.48 -13.99
CA LEU A 78 -4.67 -6.59 -15.08
C LEU A 78 -5.14 -5.23 -15.61
#